data_AF-A0A2M9PF33-F1
#
_entry.id   AF-A0A2M9PF33-F1
#
_cell.length_a   1.000
_cell.length_b   1.000
_cell.length_c   1.000
_cell.angle_alpha   90.00
_cell.angle_beta   90.00
_cell.angle_gamma   90.00
#
_symmetry.space_group_name_H-M   'P 1'
#
loop_
_entity.id
_entity.type
_entity.pdbx_description
1 polymer ?
#
loop_
_entity_poly.entity_id
_entity_poly.type
_entity_poly.pdbx_seq_one_letter_code
_entity_poly.pdbx_strand_id
1 'polypeptide(L)'
;MTRLGRLQANWVYGGFLAGLTLLALTPLLLGGWDRAAVLAFLALPVYMLHQYEEHDDDRFHRFVVAHLGHGRDVLPTPAIFLINLVGVWVVMVAVLWLARRLDPGFGVVAGYLLLVNAVVHVIAAAALRGYNPGLVTGVAVFVPLGIAILATSPAGLGLHLFGLALIVGLHAAIVLTARRNLGRAPLYHPISSNGG
;
A
#
# COMPACT_ATOMS: atom_id res chain seq x y z
N MET A 1 -1.53 -24.05 -11.84
CA MET A 1 -0.92 -22.81 -11.28
C MET A 1 0.42 -23.14 -10.62
N THR A 2 1.50 -22.41 -10.94
CA THR A 2 2.85 -22.65 -10.34
C THR A 2 2.88 -22.26 -8.85
N ARG A 3 3.92 -22.66 -8.10
CA ARG A 3 4.09 -22.25 -6.69
C ARG A 3 4.15 -20.72 -6.55
N LEU A 4 4.95 -20.07 -7.39
CA LEU A 4 5.04 -18.60 -7.44
C LEU A 4 3.69 -17.98 -7.82
N GLY A 5 2.98 -18.55 -8.79
CA GLY A 5 1.65 -18.07 -9.18
C GLY A 5 0.67 -18.09 -7.99
N ARG A 6 0.66 -19.16 -7.19
CA ARG A 6 -0.20 -19.21 -6.00
C ARG A 6 0.14 -18.13 -4.97
N LEU A 7 1.43 -17.84 -4.75
CA LEU A 7 1.85 -16.74 -3.88
C LEU A 7 1.36 -15.40 -4.44
N GLN A 8 1.56 -15.16 -5.73
CA GLN A 8 1.12 -13.94 -6.42
C GLN A 8 -0.40 -13.75 -6.39
N ALA A 9 -1.19 -14.82 -6.37
CA ALA A 9 -2.65 -14.72 -6.32
C ALA A 9 -3.20 -14.60 -4.90
N ASN A 10 -2.50 -15.11 -3.88
CA ASN A 10 -3.03 -15.22 -2.51
C ASN A 10 -2.24 -14.41 -1.48
N TRP A 11 -1.28 -13.59 -1.90
CA TRP A 11 -0.43 -12.79 -1.00
C TRP A 11 -1.24 -11.90 -0.05
N VAL A 12 -2.40 -11.40 -0.50
CA VAL A 12 -3.25 -10.50 0.28
C VAL A 12 -3.73 -11.15 1.57
N TYR A 13 -4.09 -12.44 1.54
CA TYR A 13 -4.54 -13.17 2.72
C TYR A 13 -3.38 -13.42 3.69
N GLY A 14 -2.19 -13.73 3.15
CA GLY A 14 -0.97 -13.84 3.96
C GLY A 14 -0.61 -12.53 4.63
N GLY A 15 -0.70 -11.42 3.90
CA GLY A 15 -0.52 -10.06 4.41
C GLY A 15 -1.52 -9.74 5.51
N PHE A 16 -2.80 -9.97 5.28
CA PHE A 16 -3.87 -9.72 6.25
C PHE A 16 -3.62 -10.42 7.59
N LEU A 17 -3.34 -11.73 7.55
CA LEU A 17 -3.06 -12.52 8.76
C LEU A 17 -1.76 -12.08 9.46
N ALA A 18 -0.72 -11.76 8.69
CA ALA A 18 0.52 -11.21 9.24
C ALA A 18 0.29 -9.85 9.90
N GLY A 19 -0.50 -8.97 9.28
CA GLY A 19 -0.86 -7.66 9.82
C GLY A 19 -1.58 -7.78 11.16
N LEU A 20 -2.59 -8.65 11.26
CA LEU A 20 -3.28 -8.92 12.53
C LEU A 20 -2.32 -9.44 13.62
N THR A 21 -1.43 -10.36 13.25
CA THR A 21 -0.44 -10.92 14.16
C THR A 21 0.52 -9.83 14.67
N LEU A 22 1.04 -8.97 13.79
CA LEU A 22 1.93 -7.88 14.14
C LEU A 22 1.24 -6.83 15.03
N LEU A 23 -0.03 -6.52 14.78
CA LEU A 23 -0.81 -5.63 15.66
C LEU A 23 -0.95 -6.24 17.06
N ALA A 24 -1.33 -7.51 17.16
CA ALA A 24 -1.48 -8.20 18.44
C ALA A 24 -0.16 -8.26 19.23
N LEU A 25 0.97 -8.44 18.54
CA LEU A 25 2.30 -8.50 19.15
C LEU A 25 2.90 -7.13 19.45
N THR A 26 2.29 -6.03 19.00
CA THR A 26 2.86 -4.67 19.13
C THR A 26 3.27 -4.32 20.57
N PRO A 27 2.46 -4.55 21.62
CA PRO A 27 2.84 -4.22 22.99
C PRO A 27 4.06 -5.00 23.50
N LEU A 28 4.25 -6.23 23.01
CA LEU A 28 5.35 -7.11 23.38
C LEU A 28 6.64 -6.75 22.63
N LEU A 29 6.54 -6.45 21.34
CA LEU A 29 7.69 -6.19 20.47
C LEU A 29 8.27 -4.79 20.68
N LEU A 30 7.43 -3.81 21.00
CA LEU A 30 7.81 -2.40 21.01
C LEU A 30 7.90 -1.80 22.42
N GLY A 31 7.96 -2.64 23.45
CA GLY A 31 8.18 -2.18 24.82
C GLY A 31 9.40 -1.26 24.90
N GLY A 32 9.20 -0.03 25.39
CA GLY A 32 10.25 0.98 25.55
C GLY A 32 10.59 1.79 24.29
N TRP A 33 9.91 1.58 23.16
CA TRP A 33 10.05 2.46 22.00
C TRP A 33 9.34 3.78 22.24
N ASP A 34 9.88 4.86 21.67
CA ASP A 34 9.21 6.15 21.66
C ASP A 34 7.96 6.15 20.77
N ARG A 35 7.08 7.14 20.98
CA ARG A 35 5.79 7.22 20.29
C ARG A 35 5.94 7.32 18.77
N ALA A 36 6.91 8.07 18.25
CA ALA A 36 7.07 8.24 16.81
C ALA A 36 7.50 6.92 16.15
N ALA A 37 8.41 6.19 16.78
CA ALA A 37 8.84 4.87 16.32
C ALA A 37 7.69 3.84 16.36
N VAL A 38 6.85 3.85 17.39
CA VAL A 38 5.67 2.97 17.47
C VAL A 38 4.68 3.27 16.34
N LEU A 39 4.36 4.55 16.10
CA LEU A 39 3.45 4.94 15.04
C LEU A 39 4.00 4.58 13.65
N ALA A 40 5.30 4.78 13.42
CA ALA A 40 5.96 4.37 12.18
C ALA A 40 5.94 2.85 11.98
N PHE A 41 6.15 2.06 13.03
CA PHE A 41 6.01 0.60 12.97
C PHE A 41 4.58 0.20 12.57
N LEU A 42 3.57 0.81 13.20
CA LEU A 42 2.17 0.47 12.97
C LEU A 42 1.76 0.65 11.51
N ALA A 43 2.40 1.55 10.75
CA ALA A 43 2.07 1.77 9.34
C ALA A 43 2.06 0.47 8.51
N LEU A 44 3.01 -0.45 8.74
CA LEU A 44 3.08 -1.71 7.99
C LEU A 44 1.89 -2.64 8.22
N PRO A 45 1.58 -3.07 9.45
CA PRO A 45 0.46 -3.98 9.65
C PRO A 45 -0.89 -3.37 9.30
N VAL A 46 -1.13 -2.06 9.52
CA VAL A 46 -2.41 -1.49 9.02
C VAL A 46 -2.45 -1.34 7.50
N TYR A 47 -1.32 -1.17 6.83
CA TYR A 47 -1.30 -1.24 5.36
C TYR A 47 -1.62 -2.65 4.86
N MET A 48 -1.14 -3.69 5.54
CA MET A 48 -1.52 -5.07 5.23
C MET A 48 -3.03 -5.31 5.39
N LEU A 49 -3.69 -4.67 6.38
CA LEU A 49 -5.15 -4.71 6.54
C LEU A 49 -5.86 -3.94 5.43
N HIS A 50 -5.35 -2.77 5.02
CA HIS A 50 -5.89 -2.01 3.90
C HIS A 50 -5.79 -2.78 2.57
N GLN A 51 -4.67 -3.45 2.33
CA GLN A 51 -4.47 -4.28 1.14
C GLN A 51 -5.51 -5.39 1.05
N TYR A 52 -6.03 -5.89 2.17
CA TYR A 52 -7.17 -6.81 2.16
C TYR A 52 -8.44 -6.15 1.61
N GLU A 53 -8.82 -4.98 2.11
CA GLU A 53 -9.97 -4.24 1.54
C GLU A 53 -9.77 -3.93 0.04
N GLU A 54 -8.55 -3.58 -0.34
CA GLU A 54 -8.22 -3.17 -1.72
C GLU A 54 -8.20 -4.36 -2.70
N HIS A 55 -7.59 -5.48 -2.30
CA HIS A 55 -7.23 -6.58 -3.21
C HIS A 55 -8.00 -7.89 -3.02
N ASP A 56 -8.79 -8.03 -1.95
CA ASP A 56 -9.67 -9.20 -1.79
C ASP A 56 -10.52 -9.42 -3.04
N ASP A 57 -10.71 -10.69 -3.41
CA ASP A 57 -11.45 -11.08 -4.63
C ASP A 57 -11.04 -10.26 -5.87
N ASP A 58 -9.75 -9.96 -6.07
CA ASP A 58 -9.23 -9.25 -7.26
C ASP A 58 -9.83 -7.85 -7.51
N ARG A 59 -10.41 -7.22 -6.47
CA ARG A 59 -11.20 -5.98 -6.58
C ARG A 59 -10.42 -4.82 -7.19
N PHE A 60 -9.19 -4.57 -6.72
CA PHE A 60 -8.34 -3.52 -7.29
C PHE A 60 -7.98 -3.76 -8.76
N HIS A 61 -7.66 -5.00 -9.14
CA HIS A 61 -7.30 -5.32 -10.52
C HIS A 61 -8.47 -5.04 -11.45
N ARG A 62 -9.67 -5.52 -11.09
CA ARG A 62 -10.91 -5.21 -11.83
C ARG A 62 -11.21 -3.72 -11.89
N PHE A 63 -10.99 -3.00 -10.79
CA PHE A 63 -11.16 -1.54 -10.75
C PHE A 63 -10.23 -0.84 -11.75
N VAL A 64 -8.94 -1.20 -11.78
CA VAL A 64 -7.95 -0.66 -12.72
C VAL A 64 -8.31 -1.01 -14.17
N VAL A 65 -8.69 -2.27 -14.44
CA VAL A 65 -9.11 -2.71 -15.77
C VAL A 65 -10.31 -1.90 -16.29
N ALA A 66 -11.31 -1.68 -15.43
CA ALA A 66 -12.53 -0.95 -15.80
C ALA A 66 -12.29 0.54 -16.04
N HIS A 67 -11.52 1.20 -15.18
CA HIS A 67 -11.43 2.67 -15.17
C HIS A 67 -10.17 3.23 -15.82
N LEU A 68 -9.09 2.44 -15.90
CA LEU A 68 -7.83 2.86 -16.50
C LEU A 68 -7.47 2.02 -17.72
N GLY A 69 -7.76 0.71 -17.70
CA GLY A 69 -7.37 -0.23 -18.75
C GLY A 69 -8.33 -0.34 -19.92
N HIS A 70 -9.55 0.21 -19.83
CA HIS A 70 -10.61 0.06 -20.81
C HIS A 70 -10.84 -1.41 -21.23
N GLY A 71 -10.87 -2.32 -20.24
CA GLY A 71 -11.03 -3.76 -20.45
C GLY A 71 -9.73 -4.52 -20.73
N ARG A 72 -8.57 -3.84 -20.79
CA ARG A 72 -7.26 -4.47 -20.94
C ARG A 72 -6.54 -4.65 -19.60
N ASP A 73 -5.76 -5.71 -19.51
CA ASP A 73 -4.94 -6.02 -18.34
C ASP A 73 -3.65 -5.17 -18.31
N VAL A 74 -3.81 -3.88 -18.02
CA VAL A 74 -2.71 -2.91 -18.01
C VAL A 74 -1.78 -3.04 -16.81
N LEU A 75 -2.20 -3.78 -15.78
CA LEU A 75 -1.45 -4.01 -14.56
C LEU A 75 -1.67 -5.45 -14.08
N PRO A 76 -0.97 -6.43 -14.65
CA PRO A 76 -1.24 -7.84 -14.40
C PRO A 76 -0.87 -8.25 -12.97
N THR A 77 -1.42 -9.36 -12.48
CA THR A 77 -1.23 -9.87 -11.11
C THR A 77 0.23 -9.90 -10.65
N PRO A 78 1.23 -10.33 -11.44
CA PRO A 78 2.63 -10.28 -11.03
C PRO A 78 3.13 -8.86 -10.73
N ALA A 79 2.65 -7.86 -11.45
CA ALA A 79 3.00 -6.46 -11.22
C ALA A 79 2.32 -5.93 -9.94
N ILE A 80 1.02 -6.23 -9.74
CA ILE A 80 0.29 -5.89 -8.51
C ILE A 80 0.99 -6.50 -7.28
N PHE A 81 1.36 -7.77 -7.37
CA PHE A 81 2.10 -8.47 -6.30
C PHE A 81 3.45 -7.78 -6.01
N LEU A 82 4.24 -7.46 -7.05
CA LEU A 82 5.54 -6.82 -6.89
C LEU A 82 5.42 -5.42 -6.29
N ILE A 83 4.47 -4.62 -6.75
CA ILE A 83 4.21 -3.27 -6.23
C ILE A 83 3.88 -3.32 -4.74
N ASN A 84 3.04 -4.25 -4.32
CA ASN A 84 2.64 -4.36 -2.92
C ASN A 84 3.74 -4.96 -2.04
N LEU A 85 4.40 -6.02 -2.48
CA LEU A 85 5.46 -6.62 -1.69
C LEU A 85 6.68 -5.69 -1.57
N VAL A 86 7.16 -5.15 -2.69
CA VAL A 86 8.38 -4.33 -2.71
C VAL A 86 8.06 -2.87 -2.40
N GLY A 87 7.13 -2.27 -3.13
CA GLY A 87 6.80 -0.85 -3.01
C GLY A 87 6.13 -0.47 -1.69
N VAL A 88 5.55 -1.43 -0.98
CA VAL A 88 4.96 -1.21 0.34
C VAL A 88 5.78 -1.93 1.42
N TRP A 89 5.82 -3.26 1.43
CA TRP A 89 6.36 -3.99 2.59
C TRP A 89 7.87 -3.79 2.76
N VAL A 90 8.64 -3.99 1.69
CA VAL A 90 10.11 -3.79 1.75
C VAL A 90 10.45 -2.33 2.04
N VAL A 91 9.76 -1.38 1.41
CA VAL A 91 9.96 0.06 1.69
C VAL A 91 9.69 0.37 3.16
N MET A 92 8.58 -0.10 3.75
CA MET A 92 8.29 0.18 5.15
C MET A 92 9.27 -0.49 6.12
N VAL A 93 9.69 -1.73 5.84
CA VAL A 93 10.75 -2.39 6.63
C VAL A 93 12.05 -1.59 6.57
N ALA A 94 12.44 -1.14 5.38
CA ALA A 94 13.64 -0.31 5.20
C ALA A 94 13.52 1.03 5.93
N VAL A 95 12.38 1.72 5.79
CA VAL A 95 12.10 2.99 6.48
C VAL A 95 12.18 2.81 7.99
N LEU A 96 11.57 1.76 8.54
CA LEU A 96 11.64 1.48 9.96
C LEU A 96 13.07 1.19 10.41
N TRP A 97 13.82 0.42 9.63
CA TRP A 97 15.22 0.12 9.93
C TRP A 97 16.08 1.39 9.94
N LEU A 98 15.92 2.26 8.94
CA LEU A 98 16.60 3.56 8.86
C LEU A 98 16.19 4.48 10.01
N ALA A 99 14.89 4.51 10.37
CA ALA A 99 14.39 5.28 11.49
C ALA A 99 15.00 4.85 12.83
N ARG A 100 15.24 3.54 13.00
CA ARG A 100 15.81 2.98 14.24
C ARG A 100 17.33 3.05 14.29
N ARG A 101 18.02 3.06 13.15
CA ARG A 101 19.48 2.93 13.08
C ARG A 101 20.21 4.22 12.71
N LEU A 102 19.58 5.13 11.97
CA LEU A 102 20.23 6.31 11.44
C LEU A 102 19.57 7.61 11.91
N ASP A 103 18.29 7.81 11.60
CA ASP A 103 17.58 9.04 11.91
C ASP A 103 16.08 8.76 12.13
N PRO A 104 15.53 8.95 13.35
CA PRO A 104 14.11 8.74 13.62
C PRO A 104 13.16 9.49 12.69
N GLY A 105 13.62 10.59 12.07
CA GLY A 105 12.87 11.36 11.09
C GLY A 105 12.48 10.55 9.84
N PHE A 106 13.14 9.44 9.52
CA PHE A 106 12.73 8.59 8.38
C PHE A 106 11.30 8.06 8.51
N GLY A 107 10.74 7.98 9.73
CA GLY A 107 9.35 7.57 9.96
C GLY A 107 8.32 8.36 9.15
N VAL A 108 8.61 9.60 8.73
CA VAL A 108 7.69 10.40 7.88
C VAL A 108 7.39 9.74 6.54
N VAL A 109 8.30 8.94 6.00
CA VAL A 109 8.07 8.23 4.73
C VAL A 109 6.89 7.28 4.87
N ALA A 110 6.76 6.60 6.02
CA ALA A 110 5.60 5.76 6.31
C ALA A 110 4.32 6.59 6.41
N GLY A 111 4.37 7.75 7.07
CA GLY A 111 3.25 8.70 7.14
C GLY A 111 2.77 9.17 5.77
N TYR A 112 3.70 9.60 4.90
CA TYR A 112 3.36 10.00 3.53
C TYR A 112 2.84 8.83 2.69
N LEU A 113 3.37 7.61 2.88
CA LEU A 113 2.89 6.42 2.18
C LEU A 113 1.40 6.19 2.45
N LEU A 114 0.98 6.28 3.72
CA LEU A 114 -0.43 6.17 4.11
C LEU A 114 -1.28 7.32 3.53
N LEU A 115 -0.83 8.57 3.71
CA LEU A 115 -1.61 9.75 3.33
C LEU A 115 -1.77 9.89 1.82
N VAL A 116 -0.70 9.72 1.05
CA VAL A 116 -0.78 9.82 -0.41
C VAL A 116 -1.67 8.72 -0.98
N ASN A 117 -1.55 7.49 -0.46
CA ASN A 117 -2.42 6.40 -0.88
C ASN A 117 -3.90 6.74 -0.58
N ALA A 118 -4.22 7.17 0.65
CA ALA A 118 -5.58 7.58 1.01
C ALA A 118 -6.12 8.72 0.13
N VAL A 119 -5.29 9.72 -0.17
CA VAL A 119 -5.65 10.83 -1.06
C VAL A 119 -5.97 10.34 -2.47
N VAL A 120 -5.21 9.38 -3.01
CA VAL A 120 -5.50 8.79 -4.33
C VAL A 120 -6.87 8.11 -4.33
N HIS A 121 -7.22 7.34 -3.29
CA HIS A 121 -8.54 6.72 -3.18
C HIS A 121 -9.66 7.75 -3.05
N VAL A 122 -9.47 8.82 -2.26
CA VAL A 122 -10.47 9.90 -2.12
C VAL A 122 -10.68 10.64 -3.43
N ILE A 123 -9.60 10.98 -4.14
CA ILE A 123 -9.68 11.64 -5.44
C ILE A 123 -10.40 10.74 -6.44
N ALA A 124 -10.06 9.44 -6.50
CA ALA A 124 -10.72 8.49 -7.37
C ALA A 124 -12.22 8.37 -7.05
N ALA A 125 -12.58 8.30 -5.75
CA ALA A 125 -13.97 8.24 -5.32
C ALA A 125 -14.76 9.48 -5.74
N ALA A 126 -14.18 10.66 -5.57
CA ALA A 126 -14.80 11.93 -5.95
C ALA A 126 -14.96 12.04 -7.47
N ALA A 127 -13.93 11.70 -8.24
CA ALA A 127 -13.94 11.76 -9.70
C ALA A 127 -14.94 10.77 -10.32
N LEU A 128 -15.02 9.56 -9.77
CA LEU A 128 -15.94 8.51 -10.24
C LEU A 128 -17.33 8.60 -9.59
N ARG A 129 -17.50 9.49 -8.59
CA ARG A 129 -18.71 9.61 -7.77
C ARG A 129 -19.17 8.28 -7.20
N GLY A 130 -18.23 7.46 -6.73
CA GLY A 130 -18.50 6.10 -6.32
C GLY A 130 -17.41 5.51 -5.42
N TYR A 131 -17.71 4.37 -4.82
CA TYR A 131 -16.75 3.62 -4.03
C TYR A 131 -15.62 3.06 -4.91
N ASN A 132 -14.41 3.02 -4.38
CA ASN A 132 -13.30 2.25 -4.95
C ASN A 132 -12.60 1.42 -3.85
N PRO A 133 -12.02 0.25 -4.20
CA PRO A 133 -11.36 -0.62 -3.23
C PRO A 133 -10.25 0.12 -2.47
N GLY A 134 -10.24 0.01 -1.14
CA GLY A 134 -9.26 0.69 -0.27
C GLY A 134 -9.74 2.03 0.31
N LEU A 135 -10.86 2.58 -0.16
CA LEU A 135 -11.37 3.87 0.31
C LEU A 135 -11.69 3.90 1.81
N VAL A 136 -12.31 2.85 2.35
CA VAL A 136 -12.80 2.86 3.74
C VAL A 136 -11.64 2.87 4.72
N THR A 137 -10.70 1.94 4.59
CA THR A 137 -9.50 1.87 5.43
C THR A 137 -8.55 3.04 5.14
N GLY A 138 -8.49 3.54 3.90
CA GLY A 138 -7.76 4.76 3.56
C GLY A 138 -8.23 5.94 4.41
N VAL A 139 -9.54 6.20 4.47
CA VAL A 139 -10.10 7.31 5.25
C VAL A 139 -10.07 7.02 6.76
N ALA A 140 -10.53 5.84 7.18
CA ALA A 140 -10.75 5.53 8.59
C ALA A 140 -9.46 5.19 9.35
N VAL A 141 -8.41 4.76 8.66
CA VAL A 141 -7.18 4.24 9.29
C VAL A 141 -5.94 4.98 8.79
N PHE A 142 -5.73 5.07 7.47
CA PHE A 142 -4.50 5.68 6.94
C PHE A 142 -4.43 7.18 7.22
N VAL A 143 -5.53 7.92 7.04
CA VAL A 143 -5.56 9.36 7.36
C VAL A 143 -5.20 9.64 8.82
N PRO A 144 -5.89 9.07 9.84
CA PRO A 144 -5.57 9.37 11.23
C PRO A 144 -4.16 8.92 11.62
N LEU A 145 -3.73 7.72 11.21
CA LEU A 145 -2.38 7.23 11.54
C LEU A 145 -1.29 8.05 10.82
N GLY A 146 -1.47 8.35 9.54
CA GLY A 146 -0.53 9.14 8.75
C GLY A 146 -0.34 10.54 9.32
N ILE A 147 -1.43 11.21 9.71
CA ILE A 147 -1.37 12.50 10.40
C ILE A 147 -0.63 12.37 11.73
N ALA A 148 -0.93 11.33 12.52
CA ALA A 148 -0.26 11.11 13.80
C ALA A 148 1.26 10.88 13.64
N ILE A 149 1.68 10.14 12.61
CA ILE A 149 3.10 9.95 12.29
C ILE A 149 3.75 11.29 11.96
N LEU A 150 3.16 12.10 11.08
CA LEU A 150 3.73 13.39 10.69
C LEU A 150 3.78 14.37 11.87
N ALA A 151 2.73 14.42 12.69
CA ALA A 151 2.63 15.33 13.84
C ALA A 151 3.59 15.00 14.99
N THR A 152 4.03 13.74 15.10
CA THR A 152 4.97 13.29 16.14
C THR A 152 6.40 13.13 15.64
N SER A 153 6.62 13.35 14.35
CA SER A 153 7.92 13.12 13.72
C SER A 153 8.96 14.16 14.14
N PRO A 154 10.20 13.76 14.44
CA PRO A 154 11.33 14.67 14.65
C PRO A 154 12.00 15.11 13.34
N ALA A 155 11.45 14.74 12.17
CA ALA A 155 12.06 15.01 10.88
C ALA A 155 12.20 16.51 10.58
N GLY A 156 13.36 16.90 10.07
CA GLY A 156 13.53 18.20 9.41
C GLY A 156 12.85 18.25 8.03
N LEU A 157 12.71 19.46 7.48
CA LEU A 157 12.06 19.71 6.19
C LEU A 157 12.60 18.83 5.04
N GLY A 158 13.91 18.57 5.01
CA GLY A 158 14.54 17.76 3.98
C GLY A 158 13.98 16.32 3.90
N LEU A 159 13.78 15.67 5.05
CA LEU A 159 13.20 14.33 5.11
C LEU A 159 11.71 14.32 4.78
N HIS A 160 10.98 15.37 5.12
CA HIS A 160 9.59 15.54 4.70
C HIS A 160 9.47 15.63 3.17
N LEU A 161 10.27 16.50 2.55
CA LEU A 161 10.28 16.67 1.10
C LEU A 161 10.71 15.38 0.40
N PHE A 162 11.74 14.71 0.92
CA PHE A 162 12.19 13.41 0.41
C PHE A 162 11.07 12.36 0.49
N GLY A 163 10.45 12.20 1.66
CA GLY A 163 9.39 11.22 1.85
C GLY A 163 8.19 11.48 0.93
N LEU A 164 7.73 12.72 0.87
CA LEU A 164 6.63 13.08 -0.02
C LEU A 164 6.97 12.82 -1.50
N ALA A 165 8.15 13.28 -1.95
CA ALA A 165 8.58 13.11 -3.34
C ALA A 165 8.74 11.62 -3.72
N LEU A 166 9.33 10.81 -2.83
CA LEU A 166 9.47 9.37 -3.03
C LEU A 166 8.10 8.71 -3.23
N ILE A 167 7.15 8.96 -2.32
CA ILE A 167 5.85 8.29 -2.36
C ILE A 167 5.00 8.76 -3.54
N VAL A 168 4.99 10.06 -3.85
CA VAL A 168 4.32 10.58 -5.05
C VAL A 168 4.95 9.98 -6.31
N GLY A 169 6.28 9.86 -6.36
CA GLY A 169 7.01 9.23 -7.46
C GLY A 169 6.63 7.76 -7.66
N LEU A 170 6.49 6.98 -6.58
CA LEU A 170 6.05 5.59 -6.65
C LEU A 170 4.63 5.47 -7.23
N HIS A 171 3.67 6.29 -6.77
CA HIS A 171 2.31 6.29 -7.31
C HIS A 171 2.28 6.72 -8.78
N ALA A 172 3.04 7.76 -9.15
CA ALA A 172 3.17 8.21 -10.52
C ALA A 172 3.74 7.10 -11.42
N ALA A 173 4.75 6.34 -10.95
CA ALA A 173 5.35 5.24 -11.68
C ALA A 173 4.34 4.11 -11.98
N ILE A 174 3.45 3.80 -11.03
CA ILE A 174 2.36 2.82 -11.24
C ILE A 174 1.42 3.30 -12.35
N VAL A 175 0.94 4.54 -12.25
CA VAL A 175 0.00 5.13 -13.23
C VAL A 175 0.64 5.20 -14.62
N LEU A 176 1.89 5.65 -14.71
CA LEU A 176 2.63 5.71 -15.98
C LEU A 176 2.85 4.33 -16.58
N THR A 177 3.13 3.32 -15.76
CA THR A 177 3.28 1.93 -16.22
C THR A 177 1.98 1.41 -16.80
N ALA A 178 0.85 1.57 -16.09
CA ALA A 178 -0.45 1.16 -16.60
C ALA A 178 -0.82 1.89 -17.91
N ARG A 179 -0.58 3.21 -17.99
CA ARG A 179 -0.81 3.98 -19.21
C ARG A 179 0.04 3.51 -20.40
N ARG A 180 1.33 3.19 -20.17
CA ARG A 180 2.22 2.66 -21.21
C ARG A 180 1.78 1.29 -21.73
N ASN A 181 1.05 0.53 -20.92
CA ASN A 181 0.57 -0.81 -21.27
C ASN A 181 -0.75 -0.79 -22.07
N LEU A 182 -1.49 0.33 -22.12
CA LEU A 182 -2.80 0.41 -22.77
C LEU A 182 -2.87 -0.10 -24.23
N GLY A 183 -1.81 0.13 -25.00
CA GLY A 183 -1.73 -0.31 -26.40
C GLY A 183 -1.16 -1.72 -26.60
N ARG A 184 -0.70 -2.38 -25.53
CA ARG A 184 0.07 -3.64 -25.58
C ARG A 184 -0.56 -4.75 -24.74
N ALA A 185 -1.31 -4.37 -23.72
CA ALA A 185 -1.93 -5.28 -22.78
C ALA A 185 -2.99 -6.15 -23.47
N PRO A 186 -3.06 -7.45 -23.13
CA PRO A 186 -4.13 -8.31 -23.60
C PRO A 186 -5.48 -7.85 -23.01
N LEU A 187 -6.57 -8.38 -23.56
CA LEU A 187 -7.87 -8.28 -22.89
C LEU A 187 -7.77 -8.96 -21.53
N TYR A 188 -8.38 -8.33 -20.53
CA TYR A 188 -8.44 -8.90 -19.20
C TYR A 188 -9.37 -10.12 -19.22
N HIS A 189 -8.82 -11.25 -18.78
CA HIS A 189 -9.60 -12.44 -18.48
C HIS A 189 -9.57 -12.61 -16.98
N PRO A 190 -10.74 -12.52 -16.29
CA PRO A 190 -10.80 -12.81 -14.87
C PRO A 190 -10.16 -14.16 -14.63
N ILE A 191 -9.32 -14.25 -13.60
CA ILE A 191 -8.87 -15.55 -13.13
C ILE A 191 -10.15 -16.27 -12.71
N SER A 192 -10.56 -17.26 -13.50
CA SER A 192 -11.70 -18.09 -13.15
C SER A 192 -11.48 -18.56 -11.73
N SER A 193 -12.45 -18.34 -10.84
CA SER A 193 -12.55 -19.00 -9.55
C SER A 193 -12.80 -20.50 -9.80
N ASN A 194 -11.82 -21.17 -10.41
CA ASN A 194 -11.88 -22.57 -10.76
C ASN A 194 -11.26 -23.36 -9.62
N GLY A 195 -12.15 -23.97 -8.84
CA GLY A 195 -11.97 -25.31 -8.30
C GLY A 195 -11.28 -25.38 -6.95
N GLY A 196 -12.06 -25.16 -5.88
CA GLY A 196 -11.99 -26.07 -4.75
C GLY A 196 -12.52 -27.45 -5.15
#